data_AF-H0R2U7-F1
#
_entry.id   AF-H0R2U7-F1
#
_cell.length_a   1.000
_cell.length_b   1.000
_cell.length_c   1.000
_cell.angle_alpha   90.00
_cell.angle_beta   90.00
_cell.angle_gamma   90.00
#
_symmetry.space_group_name_H-M   'P 1'
#
loop_
_entity.id
_entity.type
_entity.pdbx_description
1 polymer ?
#
loop_
_entity_poly.entity_id
_entity_poly.type
_entity_poly.pdbx_seq_one_letter_code
_entity_poly.pdbx_strand_id
1 'polypeptide(L)'
;MSDWEPGDSLVIRPVTENVAFPPPKTVAELRQLLDQLPGDMPVLVDAYEAAYSQIGAVALTEVQELSGRPPYLGRFEHPADAARAVAGTDAAGWISEPDPLPQLVGEPTTALVLRREERGDGE
;
A
#
# COMPACT_ATOMS: atom_id res chain seq x y z
N MET A 1 -19.42 -47.30 0.61
CA MET A 1 -20.51 -46.32 0.47
C MET A 1 -20.03 -45.07 1.17
N SER A 2 -19.89 -44.01 0.38
CA SER A 2 -19.37 -42.69 0.75
C SER A 2 -20.27 -42.01 1.79
N ASP A 3 -19.65 -41.33 2.76
CA ASP A 3 -20.23 -40.14 3.37
C ASP A 3 -19.26 -38.98 3.11
N TRP A 4 -19.56 -38.27 2.03
CA TRP A 4 -18.98 -36.98 1.69
C TRP A 4 -20.03 -35.94 2.08
N GLU A 5 -19.75 -35.12 3.09
CA GLU A 5 -20.57 -33.95 3.41
C GLU A 5 -19.94 -32.70 2.75
N PRO A 6 -20.62 -32.04 1.80
CA PRO A 6 -20.12 -30.82 1.19
C PRO A 6 -20.53 -29.63 2.07
N GLY A 7 -19.59 -29.12 2.86
CA GLY A 7 -19.87 -28.00 3.77
C GLY A 7 -18.72 -27.05 4.06
N ASP A 8 -17.50 -27.29 3.54
CA ASP A 8 -16.40 -26.34 3.66
C ASP A 8 -16.55 -25.23 2.60
N SER A 9 -17.57 -24.40 2.82
CA SER A 9 -17.66 -23.10 2.20
C SER A 9 -16.41 -22.34 2.63
N LEU A 10 -15.45 -22.21 1.73
CA LEU A 10 -14.26 -21.38 1.89
C LEU A 10 -14.75 -19.98 2.27
N VAL A 11 -14.79 -19.68 3.57
CA VAL A 11 -15.01 -18.34 4.06
C VAL A 11 -13.75 -17.60 3.63
N ILE A 12 -13.82 -16.90 2.50
CA ILE A 12 -12.86 -15.87 2.16
C ILE A 12 -13.04 -14.80 3.22
N ARG A 13 -12.30 -14.97 4.33
CA ARG A 13 -12.16 -13.92 5.32
C ARG A 13 -11.55 -12.74 4.57
N PRO A 14 -12.07 -11.51 4.73
CA PRO A 14 -11.38 -10.35 4.20
C PRO A 14 -9.96 -10.36 4.76
N VAL A 15 -8.97 -10.19 3.88
CA VAL A 15 -7.57 -10.00 4.28
C VAL A 15 -7.52 -8.66 5.03
N THR A 16 -7.73 -8.71 6.34
CA THR A 16 -7.55 -7.58 7.26
C THR A 16 -6.24 -7.71 8.04
N GLU A 17 -5.36 -8.65 7.66
CA GLU A 17 -4.03 -8.80 8.23
C GLU A 17 -3.02 -8.23 7.24
N ASN A 18 -2.26 -7.22 7.67
CA ASN A 18 -1.06 -6.77 6.96
C ASN A 18 -0.12 -7.98 6.85
N VAL A 19 -0.08 -8.61 5.68
CA VAL A 19 0.83 -9.74 5.44
C VAL A 19 2.23 -9.17 5.26
N ALA A 20 3.06 -9.31 6.29
CA ALA A 20 4.45 -8.88 6.25
C ALA A 20 5.32 -9.95 5.59
N PHE A 21 6.19 -9.53 4.67
CA PHE A 21 7.21 -10.35 4.04
C PHE A 21 8.59 -9.98 4.56
N PRO A 22 9.55 -10.92 4.57
CA PRO A 22 10.95 -10.57 4.83
C PRO A 22 11.42 -9.51 3.81
N PRO A 23 12.16 -8.49 4.24
CA PRO A 23 12.67 -7.48 3.34
C PRO A 23 13.66 -8.10 2.34
N PRO A 24 13.45 -7.95 1.02
CA PRO A 24 14.34 -8.52 0.02
C PRO A 24 15.71 -7.83 0.10
N LYS A 25 16.76 -8.64 0.15
CA LYS A 25 18.16 -8.18 0.19
C LYS A 25 18.80 -8.16 -1.18
N THR A 26 18.18 -8.80 -2.17
CA THR A 26 18.66 -8.84 -3.55
C THR A 26 17.55 -8.55 -4.57
N VAL A 27 17.95 -8.17 -5.79
CA VAL A 27 17.02 -8.02 -6.92
C VAL A 27 16.33 -9.34 -7.27
N ALA A 28 17.02 -10.47 -7.09
CA ALA A 28 16.45 -11.79 -7.34
C ALA A 28 15.32 -12.12 -6.36
N GLU A 29 15.52 -11.84 -5.06
CA GLU A 29 14.48 -11.99 -4.04
C GLU A 29 13.29 -11.06 -4.29
N LEU A 30 13.55 -9.80 -4.67
CA LEU A 30 12.48 -8.88 -5.04
C LEU A 30 11.68 -9.39 -6.24
N ARG A 31 12.34 -9.89 -7.29
CA ARG A 31 11.66 -10.47 -8.46
C ARG A 31 10.81 -11.67 -8.07
N GLN A 32 11.35 -12.58 -7.27
CA GLN A 32 10.61 -13.74 -6.80
C GLN A 32 9.35 -13.34 -6.01
N LEU A 33 9.44 -12.28 -5.20
CA LEU A 33 8.27 -11.75 -4.50
C LEU A 33 7.23 -11.21 -5.49
N LEU A 34 7.67 -10.40 -6.46
CA LEU A 34 6.78 -9.79 -7.47
C LEU A 34 6.10 -10.84 -8.37
N ASP A 35 6.81 -11.92 -8.72
CA ASP A 35 6.26 -13.00 -9.56
C ASP A 35 5.12 -13.78 -8.87
N GLN A 36 4.96 -13.64 -7.55
CA GLN A 36 3.88 -14.27 -6.78
C GLN A 36 2.63 -13.40 -6.68
N LEU A 37 2.69 -12.13 -7.09
CA LEU A 37 1.58 -11.20 -6.98
C LEU A 37 0.63 -11.29 -8.19
N PRO A 38 -0.65 -10.92 -8.02
CA PRO A 38 -1.53 -10.63 -9.15
C PRO A 38 -0.92 -9.56 -10.07
N GLY A 39 -1.03 -9.76 -11.39
CA GLY A 39 -0.36 -8.90 -12.38
C GLY A 39 -0.84 -7.45 -12.42
N ASP A 40 -1.99 -7.15 -11.81
CA ASP A 40 -2.59 -5.83 -11.68
C ASP A 40 -2.42 -5.22 -10.27
N MET A 41 -1.78 -5.95 -9.34
CA MET A 41 -1.56 -5.46 -7.98
C MET A 41 -0.61 -4.26 -7.98
N PRO A 42 -0.98 -3.11 -7.38
CA PRO A 42 -0.08 -1.98 -7.23
C PRO A 42 1.13 -2.34 -6.37
N VAL A 43 2.32 -1.91 -6.82
CA VAL A 43 3.55 -1.95 -6.03
C VAL A 43 3.95 -0.52 -5.70
N LEU A 44 3.96 -0.21 -4.41
CA LEU A 44 4.18 1.14 -3.89
C LEU A 44 5.47 1.19 -3.10
N VAL A 45 6.07 2.38 -3.04
CA VAL A 45 7.25 2.63 -2.22
C VAL A 45 6.89 3.72 -1.23
N ASP A 46 7.16 3.43 0.04
CA ASP A 46 6.95 4.35 1.16
C ASP A 46 8.31 4.79 1.74
N ALA A 47 8.29 5.90 2.51
CA ALA A 47 9.42 6.66 3.01
C ALA A 47 10.22 7.37 1.90
N TYR A 48 9.59 8.39 1.28
CA TYR A 48 10.22 9.24 0.27
C TYR A 48 11.55 9.84 0.75
N GLU A 49 11.62 10.28 2.02
CA GLU A 49 12.79 10.93 2.62
C GLU A 49 13.99 9.98 2.77
N ALA A 50 13.76 8.66 2.72
CA ALA A 50 14.81 7.66 2.82
C ALA A 50 15.67 7.50 1.55
N ALA A 51 15.50 8.34 0.53
CA ALA A 51 16.31 8.34 -0.70
C ALA A 51 16.49 6.92 -1.28
N TYR A 52 17.73 6.47 -1.53
CA TYR A 52 18.04 5.13 -2.05
C TYR A 52 18.32 4.08 -0.96
N SER A 53 17.79 4.27 0.26
CA SER A 53 17.94 3.29 1.35
C SER A 53 17.39 1.91 0.98
N GLN A 54 17.89 0.89 1.69
CA GLN A 54 17.40 -0.48 1.56
C GLN A 54 15.92 -0.57 1.92
N ILE A 55 15.25 -1.58 1.37
CA ILE A 55 13.90 -1.94 1.79
C ILE A 55 14.02 -2.60 3.16
N GLY A 56 13.43 -1.98 4.18
CA GLY A 56 13.45 -2.45 5.56
C GLY A 56 12.22 -3.28 5.92
N ALA A 57 11.09 -3.02 5.25
CA ALA A 57 9.87 -3.79 5.43
C ALA A 57 9.08 -3.90 4.11
N VAL A 58 8.36 -5.01 3.98
CA VAL A 58 7.45 -5.24 2.87
C VAL A 58 6.14 -5.79 3.41
N ALA A 59 5.02 -5.21 3.00
CA ALA A 59 3.71 -5.65 3.47
C ALA A 59 2.64 -5.53 2.39
N LEU A 60 1.63 -6.42 2.43
CA LEU A 60 0.35 -6.15 1.78
C LEU A 60 -0.44 -5.15 2.63
N THR A 61 -0.90 -4.09 1.98
CA THR A 61 -1.55 -2.95 2.62
C THR A 61 -2.77 -2.55 1.80
N GLU A 62 -3.89 -2.29 2.48
CA GLU A 62 -5.06 -1.69 1.83
C GLU A 62 -4.79 -0.20 1.57
N VAL A 63 -5.04 0.24 0.34
CA VAL A 63 -4.83 1.61 -0.13
C VAL A 63 -6.02 2.09 -0.96
N GLN A 64 -6.23 3.40 -0.95
CA GLN A 64 -7.24 4.08 -1.73
C GLN A 64 -6.58 4.93 -2.82
N GLU A 65 -7.02 4.77 -4.08
CA GLU A 65 -6.59 5.65 -5.16
C GLU A 65 -7.35 6.98 -5.09
N LEU A 66 -6.63 8.08 -5.35
CA LEU A 66 -7.12 9.44 -5.35
C LEU A 66 -6.76 10.13 -6.68
N SER A 67 -7.73 10.84 -7.25
CA SER A 67 -7.54 11.75 -8.38
C SER A 67 -7.48 13.20 -7.91
N GLY A 68 -6.99 14.10 -8.78
CA GLY A 68 -6.90 15.52 -8.46
C GLY A 68 -5.86 15.89 -7.39
N ARG A 69 -4.96 14.96 -7.03
CA ARG A 69 -3.85 15.24 -6.10
C ARG A 69 -2.66 15.89 -6.79
N PRO A 70 -1.90 16.73 -6.06
CA PRO A 70 -0.56 17.12 -6.49
C PRO A 70 0.34 15.89 -6.73
N PRO A 71 1.13 15.85 -7.81
CA PRO A 71 1.92 14.65 -8.18
C PRO A 71 2.92 14.18 -7.13
N TYR A 72 3.43 15.09 -6.28
CA TYR A 72 4.43 14.79 -5.26
C TYR A 72 3.89 13.94 -4.10
N LEU A 73 2.57 13.85 -3.93
CA LEU A 73 1.93 12.98 -2.93
C LEU A 73 1.62 11.57 -3.45
N GLY A 74 1.85 11.34 -4.74
CA GLY A 74 1.41 10.11 -5.38
C GLY A 74 -0.12 9.96 -5.43
N ARG A 75 -0.56 8.87 -6.06
CA ARG A 75 -1.97 8.60 -6.35
C ARG A 75 -2.67 7.74 -5.30
N PHE A 76 -1.93 7.12 -4.39
CA PHE A 76 -2.47 6.22 -3.38
C PHE A 76 -2.25 6.79 -1.98
N GLU A 77 -3.14 6.42 -1.07
CA GLU A 77 -3.09 6.81 0.34
C GLU A 77 -3.71 5.71 1.19
N HIS A 78 -3.42 5.67 2.49
CA HIS A 78 -4.19 4.83 3.39
C HIS A 78 -5.68 5.27 3.41
N PRO A 79 -6.66 4.36 3.47
CA PRO A 79 -8.09 4.72 3.35
C PRO A 79 -8.56 5.79 4.35
N ALA A 80 -8.07 5.75 5.59
CA ALA A 80 -8.39 6.75 6.60
C ALA A 80 -7.86 8.14 6.23
N ASP A 81 -6.63 8.20 5.73
CA ASP A 81 -5.96 9.44 5.34
C ASP A 81 -6.56 9.98 4.03
N ALA A 82 -6.95 9.09 3.11
CA ALA A 82 -7.71 9.44 1.91
C ALA A 82 -9.05 10.10 2.24
N ALA A 83 -9.79 9.56 3.22
CA ALA A 83 -11.03 10.16 3.69
C ALA A 83 -10.81 11.57 4.25
N ARG A 84 -9.72 11.80 5.00
CA ARG A 84 -9.36 13.13 5.50
C ARG A 84 -9.01 14.10 4.37
N ALA A 85 -8.26 13.65 3.37
CA ALA A 85 -7.87 14.45 2.22
C ALA A 85 -9.09 14.90 1.39
N VAL A 86 -10.03 13.99 1.12
CA VAL A 86 -11.29 14.30 0.41
C VAL A 86 -12.16 15.26 1.22
N ALA A 87 -12.15 15.15 2.55
CA ALA A 87 -12.86 16.06 3.44
C ALA A 87 -12.18 17.44 3.61
N GLY A 88 -11.01 17.65 3.02
CA GLY A 88 -10.23 18.88 3.18
C GLY A 88 -9.66 19.09 4.59
N THR A 89 -9.49 18.00 5.34
CA THR A 89 -9.04 18.04 6.75
C THR A 89 -7.57 17.63 6.92
N ASP A 90 -6.88 17.32 5.83
CA ASP A 90 -5.48 16.88 5.82
C ASP A 90 -4.50 17.99 5.41
N ALA A 91 -4.34 19.00 6.28
CA ALA A 91 -3.40 20.10 6.04
C ALA A 91 -1.91 19.68 6.17
N ALA A 92 -1.63 18.51 6.76
CA ALA A 92 -0.26 18.10 7.08
C ALA A 92 0.52 17.58 5.86
N GLY A 93 -0.17 17.04 4.85
CA GLY A 93 0.46 16.54 3.63
C GLY A 93 0.65 17.60 2.54
N TRP A 94 0.06 18.78 2.68
CA TRP A 94 -0.04 19.73 1.57
C TRP A 94 1.06 20.79 1.64
N ILE A 95 1.90 20.88 0.60
CA ILE A 95 2.81 22.03 0.44
C ILE A 95 2.01 23.31 0.13
N SER A 96 0.86 23.14 -0.52
CA SER A 96 -0.12 24.18 -0.82
C SER A 96 -1.53 23.59 -0.79
N GLU A 97 -2.52 24.36 -0.35
CA GLU A 97 -3.95 24.00 -0.41
C GLU A 97 -4.33 23.46 -1.81
N PRO A 98 -4.75 22.20 -1.94
CA PRO A 98 -5.21 21.63 -3.19
C PRO A 98 -6.63 22.11 -3.46
N ASP A 99 -6.78 22.88 -4.52
CA ASP A 99 -8.07 23.21 -5.13
C ASP A 99 -8.03 22.82 -6.61
N PRO A 100 -8.89 21.89 -7.08
CA PRO A 100 -9.96 21.21 -6.34
C PRO A 100 -9.44 20.14 -5.37
N LEU A 101 -10.25 19.84 -4.35
CA LEU A 101 -10.01 18.73 -3.43
C LEU A 101 -9.92 17.40 -4.19
N PRO A 102 -9.10 16.45 -3.70
CA PRO A 102 -8.98 15.14 -4.33
C PRO A 102 -10.28 14.35 -4.25
N GLN A 103 -10.43 13.37 -5.15
CA GLN A 103 -11.61 12.50 -5.22
C GLN A 103 -11.19 11.03 -5.18
N LEU A 104 -12.03 10.19 -4.55
CA LEU A 104 -11.85 8.74 -4.54
C LEU A 104 -11.97 8.17 -5.96
N VAL A 105 -11.05 7.27 -6.31
CA VAL A 105 -11.09 6.51 -7.55
C VAL A 105 -11.36 5.05 -7.21
N GLY A 106 -12.54 4.56 -7.59
CA GLY A 106 -12.94 3.18 -7.34
C GLY A 106 -13.01 2.82 -5.84
N GLU A 107 -12.99 1.52 -5.58
CA GLU A 107 -12.96 0.94 -4.23
C GLU A 107 -11.51 0.80 -3.73
N PRO A 108 -11.28 0.72 -2.41
CA PRO A 108 -9.98 0.35 -1.86
C PRO A 108 -9.43 -0.94 -2.46
N THR A 109 -8.13 -1.00 -2.65
CA THR A 109 -7.43 -2.16 -3.22
C THR A 109 -6.22 -2.54 -2.37
N THR A 110 -5.77 -3.78 -2.50
CA THR A 110 -4.55 -4.26 -1.84
C THR A 110 -3.33 -3.93 -2.69
N ALA A 111 -2.30 -3.35 -2.09
CA ALA A 111 -1.02 -3.07 -2.70
C ALA A 111 0.13 -3.74 -1.94
N LEU A 112 1.21 -4.10 -2.65
CA LEU A 112 2.48 -4.41 -2.01
C LEU A 112 3.22 -3.10 -1.71
N VAL A 113 3.45 -2.79 -0.45
CA VAL A 113 4.18 -1.60 -0.02
C VAL A 113 5.61 -1.96 0.40
N LEU A 114 6.58 -1.38 -0.28
CA LEU A 114 8.01 -1.47 0.02
C LEU A 114 8.41 -0.26 0.87
N ARG A 115 8.58 -0.43 2.17
CA ARG A 115 9.02 0.64 3.07
C ARG A 115 10.54 0.65 3.16
N ARG A 116 11.14 1.80 2.82
CA ARG A 116 12.59 2.01 2.94
C ARG A 116 12.99 2.23 4.40
N GLU A 117 14.22 1.82 4.74
CA GLU A 117 14.84 2.17 6.02
C GLU A 117 15.07 3.68 6.07
N GLU A 118 14.44 4.36 7.02
CA GLU A 118 14.85 5.72 7.38
C GLU A 118 16.32 5.66 7.77
N ARG A 119 17.12 6.54 7.17
CA ARG A 119 18.50 6.68 7.58
C ARG A 119 18.44 7.27 8.99
N GLY A 120 18.64 6.44 10.01
CA GLY A 120 18.81 6.96 11.36
C GLY A 120 19.94 7.98 11.27
N ASP A 121 19.66 9.22 11.65
CA ASP A 121 20.70 10.22 11.87
C ASP A 121 21.59 9.63 12.97
N GLY A 122 22.68 8.99 12.56
CA GLY A 122 23.63 8.40 13.49
C GLY A 122 24.13 9.51 14.39
N GLU A 123 23.83 9.42 15.68
CA GLU A 123 24.49 10.21 16.72
C GLU A 123 26.00 9.91 16.75
#